data_AF-A0A3M2BTZ0-F1
#
_entry.id   AF-A0A3M2BTZ0-F1
#
_cell.length_a   1.000
_cell.length_b   1.000
_cell.length_c   1.000
_cell.angle_alpha   90.00
_cell.angle_beta   90.00
_cell.angle_gamma   90.00
#
_symmetry.space_group_name_H-M   'P 1'
#
loop_
_entity.id
_entity.type
_entity.pdbx_description
1 polymer ?
#
loop_
_entity_poly.entity_id
_entity_poly.type
_entity_poly.pdbx_seq_one_letter_code
_entity_poly.pdbx_strand_id
1 'polypeptide(L)'
;MPSRNSTPHILACITPHGFGHAAQITTVLNSLRTQIKNLQISLMSGAPLDLLKSRLRPPFSLYPMPHDPGMLMADALGVQPDASLEAHRNILEDWESIIAELEKQVAIIQPDLVIGNIPYTIPVVCNSLKIPCINLCSLN
;
A
#
# COMPACT_ATOMS: atom_id res chain seq x y z
N MET A 1 5.00 -27.58 -5.25
CA MET A 1 4.35 -26.68 -4.26
C MET A 1 5.45 -26.15 -3.35
N PRO A 2 5.65 -24.83 -3.22
CA PRO A 2 6.68 -24.32 -2.31
C PRO A 2 6.35 -24.76 -0.87
N SER A 3 7.39 -25.15 -0.14
CA SER A 3 7.32 -25.77 1.18
C SER A 3 6.70 -24.83 2.23
N ARG A 4 5.75 -25.34 3.03
CA ARG A 4 4.98 -24.66 4.10
C ARG A 4 5.78 -24.11 5.29
N ASN A 5 7.10 -23.90 5.16
CA ASN A 5 7.98 -23.42 6.23
C ASN A 5 8.43 -21.95 6.06
N SER A 6 8.02 -21.24 5.01
CA SER A 6 8.29 -19.80 4.92
C SER A 6 7.31 -19.02 5.79
N THR A 7 7.81 -17.96 6.42
CA THR A 7 6.97 -17.00 7.13
C THR A 7 6.29 -16.10 6.09
N PRO A 8 4.96 -16.17 5.89
CA PRO A 8 4.32 -15.39 4.84
C PRO A 8 4.51 -13.90 5.08
N HIS A 9 4.83 -13.15 4.03
CA HIS A 9 5.06 -11.72 4.08
C HIS A 9 4.09 -10.95 3.20
N ILE A 10 3.27 -10.10 3.83
CA ILE A 10 2.37 -9.18 3.13
C ILE A 10 2.96 -7.78 3.13
N LEU A 11 3.03 -7.17 1.95
CA LEU A 11 3.17 -5.73 1.79
C LEU A 11 1.81 -5.10 1.52
N ALA A 12 1.35 -4.23 2.41
CA ALA A 12 0.13 -3.45 2.19
C ALA A 12 0.47 -2.03 1.73
N CYS A 13 0.06 -1.68 0.51
CA CYS A 13 0.26 -0.36 -0.06
C CYS A 13 -1.02 0.48 0.09
N ILE A 14 -0.93 1.62 0.75
CA ILE A 14 -2.10 2.37 1.23
C ILE A 14 -2.03 3.81 0.71
N THR A 15 -2.91 4.15 -0.24
CA THR A 15 -3.01 5.52 -0.73
C THR A 15 -3.56 6.48 0.34
N PRO A 16 -3.08 7.73 0.39
CA PRO A 16 -3.51 8.71 1.37
C PRO A 16 -4.82 9.38 0.94
N HIS A 17 -5.96 8.92 1.46
CA HIS A 17 -7.27 9.59 1.30
C HIS A 17 -7.94 9.77 2.66
N GLY A 18 -7.39 10.67 3.47
CA GLY A 18 -7.71 10.72 4.89
C GLY A 18 -7.31 9.42 5.61
N PHE A 19 -8.08 9.04 6.64
CA PHE A 19 -7.75 7.88 7.49
C PHE A 19 -8.58 6.63 7.23
N GLY A 20 -9.54 6.69 6.30
CA GLY A 20 -10.45 5.58 5.98
C GLY A 20 -9.72 4.37 5.39
N HIS A 21 -8.82 4.61 4.44
CA HIS A 21 -8.01 3.57 3.77
C HIS A 21 -7.13 2.81 4.77
N ALA A 22 -6.43 3.56 5.65
CA ALA A 22 -5.65 2.99 6.74
C ALA A 22 -6.54 2.19 7.71
N ALA A 23 -7.72 2.68 8.08
CA ALA A 23 -8.63 1.94 8.97
C ALA A 23 -9.12 0.62 8.36
N GLN A 24 -9.42 0.60 7.06
CA GLN A 24 -9.88 -0.61 6.35
C GLN A 24 -8.80 -1.68 6.31
N ILE A 25 -7.62 -1.32 5.80
CA ILE A 25 -6.55 -2.30 5.58
C ILE A 25 -5.99 -2.81 6.92
N THR A 26 -5.85 -1.97 7.93
CA THR A 26 -5.36 -2.40 9.25
C THR A 26 -6.33 -3.36 9.95
N THR A 27 -7.64 -3.21 9.72
CA THR A 27 -8.66 -4.16 10.21
C THR A 27 -8.49 -5.53 9.55
N VAL A 28 -8.31 -5.56 8.23
CA VAL A 28 -8.05 -6.81 7.48
C VAL A 28 -6.76 -7.48 7.95
N LEU A 29 -5.67 -6.72 8.04
CA LEU A 29 -4.35 -7.21 8.45
C LEU A 29 -4.35 -7.76 9.89
N ASN A 30 -5.04 -7.10 10.81
CA ASN A 30 -5.22 -7.62 12.17
C ASN A 30 -5.96 -8.96 12.19
N SER A 31 -7.00 -9.11 11.36
CA SER A 31 -7.76 -10.35 11.24
C SER A 31 -6.94 -11.47 10.61
N LEU A 32 -6.17 -11.17 9.56
CA LEU A 32 -5.26 -12.14 8.94
C LEU A 32 -4.22 -12.65 9.93
N ARG A 33 -3.68 -11.77 10.78
CA ARG A 33 -2.70 -12.15 11.80
C ARG A 33 -3.24 -13.11 12.85
N THR A 34 -4.54 -13.14 13.12
CA THR A 34 -5.12 -14.15 14.04
C THR A 34 -5.24 -15.52 13.40
N GLN A 35 -5.23 -15.60 12.07
CA GLN A 35 -5.43 -16.83 11.29
C GLN A 35 -4.12 -17.40 10.73
N ILE A 36 -3.14 -16.54 10.43
CA ILE A 36 -1.87 -16.91 9.81
C ILE A 36 -0.74 -16.76 10.83
N LYS A 37 -0.19 -17.90 11.29
CA LYS A 37 0.94 -17.92 12.22
C LYS A 37 2.16 -17.24 11.59
N ASN A 38 2.87 -16.45 12.41
CA ASN A 38 4.10 -15.73 12.06
C ASN A 38 3.97 -14.68 10.95
N LEU A 39 2.76 -14.34 10.48
CA LEU A 39 2.56 -13.38 9.38
C LEU A 39 3.39 -12.08 9.54
N GLN A 40 4.35 -11.89 8.63
CA GLN A 40 5.11 -10.66 8.50
C GLN A 40 4.29 -9.63 7.73
N ILE A 41 4.32 -8.38 8.22
CA ILE A 41 3.56 -7.28 7.63
C ILE A 41 4.48 -6.08 7.45
N SER A 42 4.56 -5.62 6.21
CA SER A 42 5.12 -4.33 5.83
C SER A 42 4.00 -3.43 5.33
N LEU A 43 4.07 -2.16 5.68
CA LEU A 43 3.19 -1.12 5.15
C LEU A 43 4.01 -0.20 4.24
N MET A 44 3.45 0.17 3.10
CA MET A 44 3.93 1.27 2.28
C MET A 44 2.83 2.33 2.28
N SER A 45 3.05 3.45 2.98
CA SER A 45 2.00 4.47 3.17
C SER A 45 2.57 5.84 3.52
N GLY A 46 1.83 6.89 3.17
CA GLY A 46 2.04 8.25 3.68
C GLY A 46 1.31 8.58 4.98
N ALA A 47 0.54 7.64 5.56
CA ALA A 47 -0.22 7.89 6.79
C ALA A 47 0.70 8.07 8.03
N PRO A 48 0.34 8.93 9.00
CA PRO A 48 1.14 9.13 10.21
C PRO A 48 1.37 7.83 10.99
N LEU A 49 2.60 7.61 11.44
CA LEU A 49 2.98 6.38 12.17
C LEU A 49 2.13 6.15 13.42
N ASP A 50 1.80 7.19 14.17
CA ASP A 50 1.00 7.07 15.40
C ASP A 50 -0.43 6.60 15.11
N LEU A 51 -1.02 7.07 14.01
CA LEU A 51 -2.30 6.58 13.54
C LEU A 51 -2.20 5.08 13.20
N LEU A 52 -1.18 4.67 12.45
CA LEU A 52 -0.99 3.28 12.07
C LEU A 52 -0.80 2.39 13.31
N LYS A 53 0.02 2.82 14.28
CA LYS A 53 0.22 2.09 15.56
C LYS A 53 -1.05 2.01 16.40
N SER A 54 -1.93 3.00 16.32
CA SER A 54 -3.21 2.98 17.04
C SER A 54 -4.21 1.95 16.46
N ARG A 55 -4.00 1.50 15.21
CA ARG A 55 -4.93 0.63 14.47
C ARG A 55 -4.37 -0.75 14.15
N LEU A 56 -3.09 -0.87 13.83
CA LEU A 56 -2.41 -2.12 13.48
C LEU A 56 -1.59 -2.63 14.66
N ARG A 57 -1.82 -3.89 15.05
CA ARG A 57 -1.02 -4.51 16.11
C ARG A 57 0.44 -4.61 15.65
N PRO A 58 1.44 -4.34 16.52
CA PRO A 58 2.84 -4.64 16.20
C PRO A 58 3.11 -6.17 16.18
N PRO A 59 4.22 -6.62 15.57
CA PRO A 59 5.20 -5.82 14.83
C PRO A 59 4.74 -5.53 13.38
N PHE A 60 5.19 -4.42 12.81
CA PHE A 60 5.13 -4.16 11.37
C PHE A 60 6.25 -3.19 10.98
N SER A 61 6.70 -3.27 9.71
CA SER A 61 7.61 -2.29 9.12
C SER A 61 6.82 -1.23 8.36
N LEU A 62 7.29 0.02 8.36
CA LEU A 62 6.69 1.11 7.58
C LEU A 62 7.72 1.66 6.59
N TYR A 63 7.32 1.71 5.33
CA TYR A 63 8.04 2.31 4.22
C TYR A 63 7.26 3.52 3.72
N PRO A 64 7.93 4.60 3.29
CA PRO A 64 7.26 5.70 2.61
C PRO A 64 6.62 5.18 1.32
N MET A 65 5.44 5.70 0.97
CA MET A 65 4.84 5.45 -0.33
C MET A 65 5.17 6.61 -1.26
N PRO A 66 6.08 6.42 -2.24
CA PRO A 66 6.42 7.48 -3.16
C PRO A 66 5.36 7.55 -4.28
N HIS A 67 4.96 8.77 -4.64
CA HIS A 67 4.27 9.08 -5.90
C HIS A 67 2.94 8.37 -6.16
N ASP A 68 2.06 8.30 -5.15
CA ASP A 68 0.68 7.86 -5.34
C ASP A 68 -0.26 8.62 -4.37
N PRO A 69 -0.63 9.86 -4.70
CA PRO A 69 -1.40 10.72 -3.81
C PRO A 69 -2.88 10.31 -3.74
N GLY A 70 -3.33 9.45 -4.66
CA GLY A 70 -4.74 9.24 -4.88
C GLY A 70 -5.48 10.57 -5.09
N MET A 71 -6.49 10.86 -4.26
CA MET A 71 -7.21 12.12 -4.25
C MET A 71 -6.69 12.95 -3.09
N LEU A 72 -6.12 14.11 -3.43
CA LEU A 72 -5.73 15.09 -2.44
C LEU A 72 -6.99 15.59 -1.72
N MET A 73 -6.96 15.51 -0.39
CA MET A 73 -8.09 15.88 0.45
C MET A 73 -7.97 17.36 0.87
N ALA A 74 -9.07 18.12 0.79
CA ALA A 74 -9.18 19.43 1.42
C ALA A 74 -9.52 19.30 2.91
N ASP A 75 -10.37 18.33 3.24
CA ASP A 75 -10.79 17.96 4.59
C ASP A 75 -11.27 16.50 4.63
N ALA A 76 -12.01 16.09 5.66
CA ALA A 76 -12.47 14.71 5.81
C ALA A 76 -13.49 14.26 4.74
N LEU A 77 -14.19 15.18 4.08
CA LEU A 77 -15.26 14.90 3.12
C LEU A 77 -15.03 15.56 1.74
N GLY A 78 -14.14 16.55 1.65
CA GLY A 78 -13.83 17.28 0.43
C GLY A 78 -12.52 16.84 -0.23
N VAL A 79 -12.56 16.65 -1.54
CA VAL A 79 -11.38 16.42 -2.39
C VAL A 79 -10.95 17.71 -3.10
N GLN A 80 -9.72 17.74 -3.61
CA GLN A 80 -9.17 18.80 -4.47
C GLN A 80 -8.96 18.24 -5.88
N PRO A 81 -9.97 18.28 -6.77
CA PRO A 81 -9.92 17.60 -8.06
C PRO A 81 -8.79 18.09 -8.97
N ASP A 82 -8.63 19.41 -9.10
CA ASP A 82 -7.61 20.00 -9.99
C ASP A 82 -6.20 19.68 -9.51
N ALA A 83 -5.95 19.78 -8.21
CA ALA A 83 -4.66 19.42 -7.61
C ALA A 83 -4.39 17.91 -7.74
N SER A 84 -5.42 17.07 -7.60
CA SER A 84 -5.29 15.61 -7.78
C SER A 84 -4.97 15.28 -9.23
N LEU A 85 -5.64 15.92 -10.19
CA LEU A 85 -5.37 15.74 -11.62
C LEU A 85 -3.93 16.13 -11.96
N GLU A 86 -3.47 17.27 -11.47
CA GLU A 86 -2.09 17.71 -11.69
C GLU A 86 -1.07 16.75 -11.10
N ALA A 87 -1.33 16.23 -9.89
CA ALA A 87 -0.46 15.23 -9.28
C ALA A 87 -0.40 13.93 -10.10
N HIS A 88 -1.52 13.51 -10.72
CA HIS A 88 -1.52 12.36 -11.63
C HIS A 88 -0.80 12.65 -12.96
N ARG A 89 -0.87 13.87 -13.49
CA ARG A 89 -0.08 14.27 -14.66
C ARG A 89 1.41 14.15 -14.39
N ASN A 90 1.87 14.65 -13.24
CA ASN A 90 3.27 14.52 -12.83
C ASN A 90 3.70 13.05 -12.72
N ILE A 91 2.84 12.17 -12.22
CA ILE A 91 3.11 10.72 -12.21
C ILE A 91 3.28 10.16 -13.62
N LEU A 92 2.44 10.58 -14.56
CA LEU A 92 2.52 10.13 -15.95
C LEU A 92 3.75 10.69 -16.68
N GLU A 93 4.16 11.92 -16.37
CA GLU A 93 5.37 12.53 -16.92
C GLU A 93 6.65 11.82 -16.44
N ASP A 94 6.71 11.46 -15.15
CA ASP A 94 7.86 10.78 -14.53
C ASP A 94 7.70 9.25 -14.42
N TRP A 95 6.75 8.68 -15.17
CA TRP A 95 6.26 7.31 -14.99
C TRP A 95 7.36 6.26 -14.88
N GLU A 96 8.30 6.25 -15.82
CA GLU A 96 9.37 5.26 -15.87
C GLU A 96 10.27 5.32 -14.64
N SER A 97 10.60 6.53 -14.18
CA SER A 97 11.42 6.76 -12.99
C SER A 97 10.70 6.27 -11.73
N ILE A 98 9.42 6.63 -11.59
CA ILE A 98 8.57 6.25 -10.45
C ILE A 98 8.43 4.72 -10.36
N ILE A 99 8.11 4.06 -11.47
CA ILE A 99 7.98 2.61 -11.50
C ILE A 99 9.32 1.93 -11.17
N ALA A 100 10.45 2.40 -11.73
CA ALA A 100 11.76 1.85 -11.44
C ALA A 100 12.16 2.01 -9.96
N GLU A 101 11.79 3.12 -9.31
CA GLU A 101 12.00 3.31 -7.88
C GLU A 101 11.14 2.33 -7.06
N LEU A 102 9.84 2.24 -7.36
CA LEU A 102 8.93 1.33 -6.67
C LEU A 102 9.33 -0.13 -6.84
N GLU A 103 9.77 -0.53 -8.04
CA GLU A 103 10.30 -1.87 -8.30
C GLU A 103 11.49 -2.18 -7.40
N LYS A 104 12.45 -1.26 -7.27
CA LYS A 104 13.60 -1.43 -6.36
C LYS A 104 13.14 -1.57 -4.92
N GLN A 105 12.23 -0.72 -4.45
CA GLN A 105 11.72 -0.79 -3.09
C GLN A 105 11.00 -2.11 -2.81
N VAL A 106 10.09 -2.54 -3.69
CA VAL A 106 9.36 -3.81 -3.55
C VAL A 106 10.31 -5.01 -3.64
N ALA A 107 11.32 -4.98 -4.51
CA ALA A 107 12.33 -6.02 -4.63
C ALA A 107 13.23 -6.13 -3.38
N ILE A 108 13.45 -5.02 -2.65
CA ILE A 108 14.14 -5.04 -1.35
C ILE A 108 13.25 -5.61 -0.25
N ILE A 109 11.95 -5.29 -0.27
CA ILE A 109 10.98 -5.77 0.72
C ILE A 109 10.71 -7.27 0.56
N GLN A 110 10.74 -7.79 -0.67
CA GLN A 110 10.50 -9.21 -1.02
C GLN A 110 9.19 -9.80 -0.47
N PRO A 111 8.02 -9.16 -0.67
CA PRO A 111 6.77 -9.71 -0.17
C PRO A 111 6.31 -10.92 -1.00
N ASP A 112 5.63 -11.87 -0.34
CA ASP A 112 4.94 -12.99 -1.01
C ASP A 112 3.61 -12.55 -1.65
N LEU A 113 3.00 -11.49 -1.11
CA LEU A 113 1.73 -10.92 -1.56
C LEU A 113 1.73 -9.41 -1.35
N VAL A 114 1.25 -8.67 -2.35
CA VAL A 114 0.92 -7.26 -2.21
C VAL A 114 -0.59 -7.09 -2.08
N ILE A 115 -1.02 -6.32 -1.08
CA ILE A 115 -2.40 -5.85 -0.96
C ILE A 115 -2.41 -4.34 -1.19
N GLY A 116 -2.97 -3.92 -2.32
CA GLY A 116 -3.18 -2.50 -2.58
C GLY A 116 -4.52 -2.03 -1.99
N ASN A 117 -4.52 -0.93 -1.26
CA ASN A 117 -5.72 -0.17 -0.97
C ASN A 117 -5.83 0.97 -1.97
N ILE A 118 -6.29 0.62 -3.17
CA ILE A 118 -6.45 1.48 -4.35
C ILE A 118 -5.19 2.26 -4.82
N PRO A 119 -3.97 1.69 -4.79
CA PRO A 119 -2.83 2.33 -5.44
C PRO A 119 -2.92 2.26 -6.97
N TYR A 120 -2.54 3.35 -7.63
CA TYR A 120 -2.48 3.46 -9.08
C TYR A 120 -1.26 2.74 -9.67
N THR A 121 -0.08 2.91 -9.07
CA THR A 121 1.21 2.45 -9.64
C THR A 121 1.58 1.02 -9.25
N ILE A 122 1.20 0.59 -8.04
CA ILE A 122 1.59 -0.70 -7.46
C ILE A 122 1.18 -1.93 -8.29
N PRO A 123 -0.02 -2.00 -8.92
CA PRO A 123 -0.37 -3.15 -9.75
C PRO A 123 0.60 -3.37 -10.92
N VAL A 124 1.14 -2.29 -11.48
CA VAL A 124 2.12 -2.34 -12.58
C VAL A 124 3.44 -2.94 -12.07
N VAL A 125 3.91 -2.45 -10.92
CA VAL A 125 5.12 -2.96 -10.24
C VAL A 125 4.99 -4.45 -9.93
N CYS A 126 3.85 -4.87 -9.38
CA CYS A 126 3.60 -6.28 -9.05
C CYS A 126 3.59 -7.17 -10.29
N ASN A 127 2.99 -6.70 -11.39
CA ASN A 127 2.99 -7.44 -12.66
C ASN A 127 4.39 -7.59 -13.26
N SER A 128 5.24 -6.56 -13.14
CA SER A 128 6.64 -6.59 -13.56
C SER A 128 7.44 -7.62 -12.75
N LEU A 129 7.33 -7.56 -11.42
CA LEU A 129 8.05 -8.43 -10.49
C LEU A 129 7.45 -9.83 -10.32
N LYS A 130 6.31 -10.13 -10.97
CA LYS A 130 5.57 -11.39 -10.85
C LYS A 130 5.14 -11.71 -9.41
N ILE A 131 4.81 -10.68 -8.65
CA ILE A 131 4.29 -10.80 -7.28
C ILE A 131 2.76 -10.79 -7.34
N PRO A 132 2.07 -11.75 -6.68
CA PRO A 132 0.62 -11.71 -6.54
C PRO A 132 0.15 -10.37 -5.94
N CYS A 133 -0.86 -9.76 -6.55
CA CYS A 133 -1.42 -8.49 -6.10
C CYS A 133 -2.95 -8.56 -5.99
N ILE A 134 -3.48 -8.14 -4.85
CA ILE A 134 -4.93 -8.02 -4.61
C ILE A 134 -5.23 -6.58 -4.24
N ASN A 135 -6.18 -5.95 -4.94
CA ASN A 135 -6.64 -4.62 -4.57
C ASN A 135 -7.93 -4.69 -3.76
N LEU A 136 -7.99 -3.91 -2.68
CA LEU A 136 -9.15 -3.71 -1.84
C LEU A 136 -9.63 -2.26 -2.00
N CYS A 137 -10.91 -2.11 -2.29
CA CYS A 137 -11.59 -0.82 -2.45
C CYS A 137 -12.88 -0.84 -1.61
N SER A 138 -13.28 0.29 -1.05
CA SER A 138 -14.48 0.41 -0.23
C SER A 138 -15.69 0.98 -0.97
N LEU A 139 -15.52 1.63 -2.12
CA LEU A 139 -16.60 2.17 -2.97
C LEU A 139 -16.04 2.30 -4.40
N ASN A 140 -16.67 1.64 -5.37
CA ASN A 140 -16.35 1.80 -6.79
C ASN A 140 -17.05 3.03 -7.38
#